data_AF-A0A942SKF2-F1
#
_entry.id   AF-A0A942SKF2-F1
#
_cell.length_a   1.000
_cell.length_b   1.000
_cell.length_c   1.000
_cell.angle_alpha   90.00
_cell.angle_beta   90.00
_cell.angle_gamma   90.00
#
_symmetry.space_group_name_H-M   'P 1'
#
loop_
_entity.id
_entity.type
_entity.pdbx_description
1 polymer ?
#
loop_
_entity_poly.entity_id
_entity_poly.type
_entity_poly.pdbx_seq_one_letter_code
_entity_poly.pdbx_strand_id
1 'polypeptide(L)'
;MKNTVRLNFEFPREHYPYLKMLCAKKGQSLKDFASDLLIREIEEYEDHQLAKKADIRLGEMKDSDLIDFSDATRLAGWDDAE
;
A
#
# COMPACT_ATOMS: atom_id res chain seq x y z
N MET A 1 -18.67 7.51 15.05
CA MET A 1 -19.46 7.70 13.82
C MET A 1 -18.74 7.01 12.68
N LYS A 2 -19.41 6.22 11.83
CA LYS A 2 -18.79 5.70 10.60
C LYS A 2 -18.72 6.82 9.57
N ASN A 3 -17.53 7.40 9.37
CA ASN A 3 -17.29 8.33 8.27
C ASN A 3 -17.31 7.54 6.97
N THR A 4 -18.42 7.62 6.26
CA THR A 4 -18.60 6.93 4.98
C THR A 4 -18.43 7.97 3.88
N VAL A 5 -17.47 7.74 2.98
CA VAL A 5 -17.20 8.63 1.84
C VAL A 5 -17.77 7.96 0.59
N ARG A 6 -18.49 8.72 -0.22
CA ARG A 6 -19.00 8.25 -1.52
C ARG A 6 -17.96 8.58 -2.59
N LEU A 7 -17.57 7.56 -3.33
CA LEU A 7 -16.70 7.69 -4.51
C LEU A 7 -17.52 7.40 -5.76
N ASN A 8 -17.28 8.17 -6.82
CA ASN A 8 -17.86 7.93 -8.14
C ASN A 8 -16.72 7.70 -9.12
N PHE A 9 -16.78 6.59 -9.86
CA PHE A 9 -15.80 6.25 -10.88
C PHE A 9 -16.43 6.43 -12.25
N GLU A 10 -15.77 7.22 -13.11
CA GLU A 10 -16.10 7.26 -14.52
C GLU A 10 -15.47 6.05 -15.21
N PHE A 11 -16.28 5.29 -15.94
CA PHE A 11 -15.81 4.08 -16.62
C PHE A 11 -16.37 4.04 -18.03
N PRO A 12 -15.55 3.70 -19.05
CA PRO A 12 -16.03 3.60 -20.42
C PRO A 12 -17.20 2.63 -20.53
N ARG A 13 -18.32 3.13 -21.08
CA ARG A 13 -19.59 2.37 -21.14
C ARG A 13 -19.45 1.07 -21.93
N GLU A 14 -18.60 1.08 -22.95
CA GLU A 14 -18.26 -0.09 -23.78
C GLU A 14 -17.53 -1.20 -23.02
N HIS A 15 -16.78 -0.86 -21.97
CA HIS A 15 -16.06 -1.83 -21.15
C HIS A 15 -16.90 -2.37 -19.98
N TYR A 16 -17.97 -1.66 -19.62
CA TYR A 16 -18.78 -1.98 -18.44
C TYR A 16 -19.37 -3.41 -18.44
N PRO A 17 -19.81 -3.99 -19.59
CA PRO A 17 -20.23 -5.39 -19.65
C PRO A 17 -19.12 -6.37 -19.29
N TYR A 18 -17.89 -6.13 -19.76
CA TYR A 18 -16.74 -6.98 -19.46
C TYR A 18 -16.38 -6.94 -17.97
N LEU A 19 -16.43 -5.75 -17.37
CA LEU A 19 -16.21 -5.58 -15.93
C LEU A 19 -17.25 -6.38 -15.11
N LYS A 20 -18.53 -6.32 -15.51
CA LYS A 20 -19.59 -7.12 -14.88
C LYS A 20 -19.35 -8.62 -15.01
N MET A 21 -18.97 -9.09 -16.19
CA MET A 21 -18.64 -10.50 -16.41
C MET A 21 -17.46 -10.95 -15.57
N LEU A 22 -16.41 -10.12 -15.46
CA LEU A 22 -15.25 -10.42 -14.62
C LEU A 22 -15.65 -10.55 -13.14
N CYS A 23 -16.47 -9.63 -12.64
CA CYS A 23 -16.96 -9.68 -11.26
C CYS A 23 -17.82 -10.92 -11.02
N ALA A 24 -18.73 -11.26 -11.95
CA ALA A 24 -19.53 -12.47 -11.88
C ALA A 24 -18.66 -13.75 -11.87
N LYS A 25 -17.63 -13.82 -12.73
CA LYS A 25 -16.68 -14.93 -12.78
C LYS A 25 -15.90 -15.10 -11.46
N LYS A 26 -15.59 -14.00 -10.79
CA LYS A 26 -14.90 -13.98 -9.50
C LYS A 26 -15.83 -14.14 -8.29
N GLY A 27 -17.15 -14.20 -8.49
CA GLY A 27 -18.13 -14.28 -7.40
C GLY A 27 -18.15 -13.03 -6.51
N GLN A 28 -17.73 -11.87 -7.02
CA GLN A 28 -17.59 -10.63 -6.28
C GLN A 28 -18.54 -9.54 -6.80
N SER A 29 -18.93 -8.59 -5.96
CA SER A 29 -19.69 -7.43 -6.42
C SER A 29 -18.78 -6.38 -7.09
N LEU A 30 -19.36 -5.51 -7.92
CA LEU A 30 -18.63 -4.37 -8.51
C LEU A 30 -18.05 -3.44 -7.44
N LYS A 31 -18.77 -3.29 -6.32
CA LYS A 31 -18.35 -2.44 -5.21
C LYS A 31 -17.11 -3.01 -4.53
N ASP A 32 -17.13 -4.30 -4.22
CA ASP A 32 -16.02 -4.95 -3.52
C ASP A 32 -14.79 -4.93 -4.42
N PHE A 33 -14.94 -5.28 -5.70
CA PHE A 33 -13.86 -5.18 -6.66
C PHE A 33 -13.24 -3.77 -6.78
N ALA A 34 -14.08 -2.73 -6.85
CA ALA A 34 -13.59 -1.35 -6.92
C ALA A 34 -12.93 -0.90 -5.61
N SER A 35 -13.41 -1.39 -4.47
CA SER A 35 -12.83 -1.08 -3.16
C SER A 35 -11.45 -1.73 -3.01
N ASP A 36 -11.33 -3.00 -3.40
CA ASP A 36 -10.07 -3.75 -3.35
C ASP A 36 -9.02 -3.12 -4.27
N LEU A 37 -9.41 -2.75 -5.49
CA LEU A 37 -8.52 -2.03 -6.41
C LEU A 37 -8.06 -0.71 -5.80
N LEU A 38 -8.98 0.11 -5.26
CA LEU A 38 -8.61 1.40 -4.69
C LEU A 38 -7.64 1.25 -3.52
N ILE A 39 -7.88 0.29 -2.63
CA ILE A 39 -7.00 0.01 -1.49
C ILE A 39 -5.60 -0.35 -2.00
N ARG A 40 -5.52 -1.27 -2.96
CA ARG A 40 -4.24 -1.69 -3.54
C ARG A 40 -3.48 -0.54 -4.17
N GLU A 41 -4.13 0.32 -4.94
CA GLU A 41 -3.46 1.47 -5.58
C GLU A 41 -2.98 2.51 -4.54
N ILE A 42 -3.68 2.66 -3.42
CA ILE A 42 -3.23 3.51 -2.30
C ILE A 42 -1.97 2.90 -1.67
N GLU A 43 -2.01 1.60 -1.36
CA GLU A 43 -0.88 0.87 -0.77
C GLU A 43 0.35 0.92 -1.69
N GLU A 44 0.18 0.66 -3.00
CA GLU A 44 1.26 0.74 -3.98
C GLU A 44 1.85 2.16 -4.07
N TYR A 45 1.01 3.19 -4.01
CA TYR A 45 1.49 4.57 -3.99
C TYR A 45 2.29 4.88 -2.71
N GLU A 46 1.81 4.44 -1.55
CA GLU A 46 2.49 4.62 -0.27
C GLU A 46 3.86 3.92 -0.27
N ASP A 47 3.92 2.68 -0.76
CA ASP A 47 5.16 1.91 -0.92
C ASP A 47 6.14 2.63 -1.84
N HIS A 48 5.68 3.18 -2.97
CA HIS A 48 6.52 3.98 -3.86
C HIS A 48 7.07 5.23 -3.17
N GLN A 49 6.27 5.92 -2.36
CA GLN A 49 6.76 7.09 -1.61
C GLN A 49 7.77 6.69 -0.53
N LEU A 50 7.55 5.56 0.15
CA LEU A 50 8.49 5.04 1.14
C LEU A 50 9.82 4.63 0.50
N ALA A 51 9.77 3.91 -0.62
CA ALA A 51 10.95 3.54 -1.38
C ALA A 51 11.75 4.78 -1.79
N LYS A 52 11.08 5.81 -2.34
CA LYS A 52 11.73 7.07 -2.71
C LYS A 52 12.39 7.77 -1.53
N LYS A 53 11.74 7.79 -0.36
CA LYS A 53 12.33 8.35 0.87
C LYS A 53 13.54 7.55 1.36
N ALA A 54 13.46 6.22 1.29
CA ALA A 54 14.56 5.34 1.64
C ALA A 54 15.78 5.57 0.73
N ASP A 55 15.56 5.66 -0.58
CA ASP A 55 16.62 5.93 -1.56
C ASP A 55 17.33 7.26 -1.28
N ILE A 56 16.57 8.33 -1.01
CA ILE A 56 17.14 9.64 -0.64
C ILE A 56 17.99 9.50 0.63
N ARG A 57 17.45 8.84 1.66
CA ARG A 57 18.15 8.68 2.94
C ARG A 57 19.42 7.84 2.81
N LEU A 58 19.40 6.80 1.99
CA LEU A 58 20.57 5.97 1.70
C LEU A 58 21.64 6.77 0.92
N GLY A 59 21.22 7.61 -0.03
CA GLY A 59 22.12 8.47 -0.79
C GLY A 59 22.77 9.58 0.05
N GLU A 60 22.10 10.04 1.11
CA GLU A 60 22.58 11.08 2.03
C GLU A 60 23.20 10.53 3.32
N MET A 61 23.29 9.21 3.45
CA MET A 61 23.72 8.54 4.68
C MET A 61 25.18 8.86 5.00
N LYS A 62 25.45 9.28 6.25
CA LYS A 62 26.80 9.51 6.76
C LYS A 62 27.20 8.38 7.69
N ASP A 63 28.51 8.22 7.90
CA ASP A 63 29.03 7.24 8.87
C ASP A 63 28.49 7.48 10.29
N SER A 64 28.16 8.73 10.64
CA SER A 64 27.53 9.08 11.93
C SER A 64 26.07 8.66 12.05
N ASP A 65 25.41 8.35 10.94
CA ASP A 65 24.02 7.88 10.91
C ASP A 65 23.94 6.34 11.05
N LEU A 66 25.10 5.67 10.96
CA LEU A 66 25.22 4.24 11.22
C LEU A 66 25.13 3.99 12.72
N ILE A 67 24.34 2.98 13.07
CA ILE A 67 24.31 2.41 14.41
C ILE A 67 24.94 1.02 14.35
N ASP A 68 25.57 0.60 15.44
CA ASP A 68 26.06 -0.77 15.54
C ASP A 68 24.88 -1.75 15.46
N PHE A 69 25.13 -2.91 14.86
CA PHE A 69 24.09 -3.91 14.60
C PHE A 69 23.38 -4.36 15.89
N SER A 70 24.10 -4.45 17.01
CA SER A 70 23.52 -4.77 18.32
C SER A 70 22.54 -3.71 18.83
N ASP A 71 22.78 -2.42 18.53
CA ASP A 71 21.84 -1.35 18.87
C ASP A 71 20.63 -1.38 17.94
N ALA A 72 20.83 -1.73 16.67
CA ALA A 72 19.74 -1.91 15.72
C ALA A 72 18.80 -3.06 16.14
N THR A 73 19.33 -4.22 16.53
CA THR A 73 18.54 -5.38 16.98
C THR A 73 17.76 -5.06 18.25
N ARG A 74 18.38 -4.34 19.19
CA ARG A 74 17.73 -3.87 20.42
C ARG A 74 16.59 -2.88 20.14
N LEU A 75 16.81 -1.88 19.26
CA LEU A 75 15.78 -0.89 18.90
C LEU A 75 14.61 -1.50 18.12
N ALA A 76 14.88 -2.51 17.30
CA ALA A 76 13.85 -3.25 16.56
C ALA A 76 13.04 -4.22 17.45
N GLY A 77 13.47 -4.44 18.70
CA GLY A 77 12.86 -5.42 19.60
C GLY A 77 13.07 -6.87 19.12
N TRP A 78 14.17 -7.13 18.40
CA TRP A 78 14.55 -8.47 17.93
C TRP A 78 15.46 -9.20 18.91
N ASP A 79 16.00 -8.47 19.88
CA ASP A 79 16.70 -9.07 21.00
C ASP A 79 15.67 -9.42 22.08
N ASP A 80 15.21 -10.67 22.05
CA ASP A 80 14.48 -11.30 23.16
C ASP A 80 15.46 -11.58 24.31
N ALA A 81 16.05 -10.52 24.85
CA ALA A 81 16.73 -10.60 26.14
C ALA A 81 15.67 -10.47 27.24
N GLU A 82 15.10 -11.61 27.65
CA GLU A 82 14.70 -11.81 29.06
C GLU A 82 15.91 -11.67 29.98
#